data_AF-A0A8B3KRE1-F1
#
_entry.id   AF-A0A8B3KRE1-F1
#
_cell.length_a   1.000
_cell.length_b   1.000
_cell.length_c   1.000
_cell.angle_alpha   90.00
_cell.angle_beta   90.00
_cell.angle_gamma   90.00
#
_symmetry.space_group_name_H-M   'P 1'
#
loop_
_entity.id
_entity.type
_entity.pdbx_description
1 polymer ?
#
loop_
_entity_poly.entity_id
_entity_poly.type
_entity_poly.pdbx_seq_one_letter_code
_entity_poly.pdbx_strand_id
1 'polypeptide(L)' 'WINFAEQVVPELQRSGVFPTEYAPGTLRDRFGLARPANRFAEQRANQRAVS' A
#
# COMPACT_ATOMS: atom_id res chain seq x y z
N TRP A 1 -1.89 -17.20 -16.38
CA TRP A 1 -1.61 -16.03 -15.54
C TRP A 1 -0.17 -15.57 -15.69
N ILE A 2 0.83 -16.45 -15.63
CA ILE A 2 2.25 -16.15 -15.92
C ILE A 2 2.42 -15.48 -17.31
N ASN A 3 1.69 -15.94 -18.32
CA ASN A 3 1.68 -15.39 -19.68
C ASN A 3 1.46 -13.87 -19.76
N PHE A 4 0.62 -13.29 -18.89
CA PHE A 4 0.43 -11.84 -18.86
C PHE A 4 1.67 -11.11 -18.33
N ALA A 5 2.24 -11.61 -17.23
CA ALA A 5 3.43 -11.02 -16.63
C ALA A 5 4.64 -11.08 -17.59
N GLU A 6 4.75 -12.16 -18.37
CA GLU A 6 5.86 -12.32 -19.32
C GLU A 6 5.70 -11.47 -20.58
N GLN A 7 4.47 -11.26 -21.06
CA GLN A 7 4.24 -10.61 -22.36
C GLN A 7 3.87 -9.13 -22.24
N VAL A 8 3.12 -8.74 -21.19
CA VAL A 8 2.54 -7.40 -21.10
C VAL A 8 3.37 -6.47 -20.22
N VAL A 9 3.83 -6.97 -19.07
CA VAL A 9 4.59 -6.13 -18.12
C VAL A 9 5.87 -5.53 -18.74
N PRO A 10 6.67 -6.26 -19.56
CA PRO A 10 7.85 -5.66 -20.19
C PRO A 10 7.53 -4.51 -21.13
N GLU A 11 6.39 -4.56 -21.83
CA GLU A 11 5.94 -3.52 -22.74
C GLU A 11 5.49 -2.26 -21.98
N LEU A 12 4.83 -2.44 -20.83
CA LEU A 12 4.46 -1.34 -19.94
C LEU A 12 5.69 -0.68 -19.28
N GLN A 13 6.71 -1.48 -18.95
CA GLN A 13 7.98 -0.96 -18.43
C GLN A 13 8.75 -0.18 -19.52
N ARG A 14 8.78 -0.68 -20.76
CA ARG A 14 9.45 0.01 -21.89
C ARG A 14 8.80 1.36 -22.22
N SER A 15 7.49 1.47 -22.07
CA SER A 15 6.74 2.73 -22.24
C SER A 15 6.82 3.67 -21.03
N GLY A 16 7.48 3.27 -19.94
CA GLY A 16 7.68 4.10 -18.75
C GLY A 16 6.44 4.26 -17.87
N VAL A 17 5.37 3.51 -18.14
CA VAL A 17 4.11 3.60 -17.37
C VAL A 17 4.03 2.58 -16.24
N PHE A 18 5.01 1.69 -16.13
CA PHE A 18 5.06 0.67 -15.09
C PHE A 18 6.45 0.55 -14.44
N PRO A 19 6.54 0.35 -13.11
CA PRO A 19 7.82 0.25 -12.43
C PRO A 19 8.64 -0.98 -12.85
N THR A 20 9.95 -0.82 -12.94
CA THR A 20 10.92 -1.94 -13.07
C THR A 20 11.29 -2.54 -11.72
N GLU A 21 11.24 -1.73 -10.67
CA GLU A 21 11.55 -2.12 -9.29
C GLU A 21 10.55 -1.49 -8.33
N TYR A 22 10.41 -2.12 -7.17
CA TYR A 22 9.58 -1.60 -6.10
C TYR A 22 10.39 -0.73 -5.15
N ALA A 23 9.95 0.52 -4.97
CA ALA A 23 10.53 1.40 -3.96
C ALA A 23 10.44 0.81 -2.55
N PRO A 24 11.41 1.12 -1.66
CA PRO A 24 11.34 0.71 -0.26
C PRO A 24 10.09 1.28 0.44
N GLY A 25 9.71 0.69 1.56
CA GLY A 25 8.52 1.07 2.32
C GLY A 25 7.40 0.04 2.26
N THR A 26 6.28 0.38 2.87
CA THR A 26 5.13 -0.51 3.01
C THR A 26 4.25 -0.45 1.77
N LEU A 27 3.37 -1.46 1.62
CA LEU A 27 2.31 -1.44 0.62
C LEU A 27 1.49 -0.14 0.70
N ARG A 28 1.18 0.32 1.91
CA ARG A 28 0.40 1.56 2.11
C ARG A 28 1.11 2.77 1.52
N ASP A 29 2.42 2.87 1.71
CA ASP A 29 3.21 3.99 1.19
C ASP A 29 3.16 4.03 -0.35
N ARG A 30 3.26 2.86 -0.99
CA ARG A 30 3.23 2.73 -2.46
C ARG A 30 1.88 3.07 -3.08
N PHE A 31 0.80 2.83 -2.34
CA PHE A 31 -0.57 3.07 -2.81
C PHE A 31 -1.17 4.36 -2.23
N GLY A 32 -0.39 5.18 -1.52
CA GLY A 32 -0.87 6.40 -0.88
C GLY A 32 -1.98 6.16 0.14
N LEU A 33 -2.00 4.99 0.78
CA LEU A 33 -3.06 4.59 1.70
C LEU A 33 -2.77 5.14 3.10
N ALA A 34 -3.76 5.80 3.69
CA ALA A 34 -3.68 6.25 5.07
C ALA A 34 -3.49 5.07 6.04
N ARG A 35 -2.71 5.29 7.10
CA ARG A 35 -2.58 4.31 8.19
C ARG A 35 -3.88 4.30 9.00
N PRO A 36 -4.56 3.16 9.16
CA PRO A 36 -5.78 3.10 9.95
C PRO A 36 -5.48 3.32 11.42
N ALA A 37 -6.39 3.99 12.12
CA ALA A 37 -6.34 4.15 13.56
C ALA A 37 -6.44 2.77 14.25
N ASN A 38 -5.71 2.61 15.35
CA ASN A 38 -5.81 1.40 16.16
C ASN A 38 -7.10 1.47 17.00
N ARG A 39 -8.06 0.59 16.70
CA ARG A 39 -9.35 0.50 17.41
C ARG A 39 -9.22 0.40 18.94
N PHE A 40 -8.20 -0.27 19.43
CA PHE A 40 -7.98 -0.42 20.87
C PHE A 40 -7.38 0.84 21.51
N ALA A 41 -6.64 1.64 20.74
CA ALA A 41 -6.14 2.92 21.22
C ALA A 41 -7.27 3.94 21.39
N GLU A 42 -8.19 3.97 20.43
CA GLU A 42 -9.40 4.80 20.47
C GLU A 42 -10.30 4.44 21.66
N GLN A 43 -10.54 3.14 21.88
CA GLN A 43 -11.30 2.66 23.05
C GLN A 43 -10.67 3.12 24.38
N ARG A 44 -9.35 3.02 24.52
CA ARG A 44 -8.65 3.49 25.73
C ARG A 44 -8.76 5.00 25.92
N ALA A 45 -8.72 5.78 24.85
CA ALA A 45 -8.88 7.24 24.94
C ALA A 45 -10.30 7.61 25.40
N ASN A 46 -11.32 6.95 24.86
CA ASN A 46 -12.71 7.16 25.28
C ASN A 46 -12.94 6.78 26.75
N GLN A 47 -12.40 5.64 27.19
CA GLN A 47 -12.49 5.22 28.60
C GLN A 47 -11.88 6.25 29.56
N ARG A 48 -10.73 6.84 29.20
CA ARG A 48 -10.10 7.90 29.98
C ARG A 48 -10.89 9.21 30.03
N ALA A 49 -11.72 9.49 29.01
CA ALA A 49 -12.54 10.70 28.96
C ALA A 49 -13.84 10.57 29.77
N VAL A 50 -14.25 9.35 30.12
CA VAL A 50 -15.48 9.05 30.88
C VAL A 50 -15.21 8.89 32.38
N SER A 51 -13.96 8.64 32.78
CA SER A 51 -13.51 8.64 34.18
C SER A 51 -13.12 10.05 34.64
#